data_AF-A0A8F6UBH8-F1
#
_entry.id   AF-A0A8F6UBH8-F1
#
_cell.length_a   1.000
_cell.length_b   1.000
_cell.length_c   1.000
_cell.angle_alpha   90.00
_cell.angle_beta   90.00
_cell.angle_gamma   90.00
#
_symmetry.space_group_name_H-M   'P 1'
#
loop_
_entity.id
_entity.type
_entity.pdbx_description
1 polymer ?
#
loop_
_entity_poly.entity_id
_entity_poly.type
_entity_poly.pdbx_seq_one_letter_code
_entity_poly.pdbx_strand_id
1 'polypeptide(L)'
;ITPQTLINIRPVVASIKEFFGTSQLSQFMDQNNPLSGLTHKRRLNALGPGGLSRERAGFEVRDVHPSHYGRMCPIETPEGPNIGLIGSLASYGRINPFGFIETPYRKVVEGQVTDEVDYLTADEEDRFVIAQANATLNDDMRFSEARVLVRRRGGEVDYVPGDDVDYMDVSPRQMVSVATAMIPFLEHDDANRALMGANMMRQAVPLIKSESPLVGTGMEYRSAADAGDVVKAEKAGVVQEVSADYITTTNDDGTYITYRLAKFSRSNQGTSVNQKVIVAEGDRVIEGQVLADGPATENGEMALGKNLLVAFMPW
;
A
#
# COMPACT_ATOMS: atom_id res chain seq x y z
N ILE A 1 40.59 -34.50 -6.99
CA ILE A 1 39.98 -33.25 -7.52
C ILE A 1 39.17 -32.65 -6.40
N THR A 2 39.47 -31.44 -5.93
CA THR A 2 38.70 -30.76 -4.89
C THR A 2 37.64 -29.85 -5.55
N PRO A 3 36.42 -29.71 -5.00
CA PRO A 3 35.37 -28.87 -5.61
C PRO A 3 35.79 -27.42 -5.89
N GLN A 4 36.71 -26.89 -5.07
CA GLN A 4 37.25 -25.53 -5.19
C GLN A 4 38.03 -25.30 -6.50
N THR A 5 38.62 -26.33 -7.11
CA THR A 5 39.32 -26.20 -8.40
C THR A 5 38.38 -26.22 -9.60
N LEU A 6 37.10 -26.57 -9.41
CA LEU A 6 36.09 -26.67 -10.47
C LEU A 6 35.17 -25.45 -10.55
N ILE A 7 35.03 -24.68 -9.46
CA ILE A 7 34.08 -23.57 -9.36
C ILE A 7 34.80 -22.24 -9.52
N ASN A 8 34.47 -21.53 -10.60
CA ASN A 8 34.84 -20.12 -10.77
C ASN A 8 33.62 -19.23 -10.46
N ILE A 9 33.67 -18.48 -9.36
CA ILE A 9 32.57 -17.61 -8.92
C ILE A 9 32.50 -16.27 -9.65
N ARG A 10 33.52 -15.90 -10.45
CA ARG A 10 33.58 -14.58 -11.10
C ARG A 10 32.35 -14.29 -12.00
N PRO A 11 31.86 -15.24 -12.83
CA PRO A 11 30.66 -15.00 -13.63
C PRO A 11 29.42 -14.74 -12.78
N VAL A 12 29.25 -15.47 -11.68
CA VAL A 12 28.09 -15.31 -10.77
C VAL A 12 28.08 -13.92 -10.14
N VAL A 13 29.22 -13.48 -9.61
CA VAL A 13 29.35 -12.14 -9.00
C VAL A 13 29.15 -11.05 -10.04
N ALA A 14 29.68 -11.24 -11.26
CA ALA A 14 29.49 -10.30 -12.36
C ALA A 14 28.01 -10.15 -12.74
N SER A 15 27.27 -11.25 -12.88
CA SER A 15 25.85 -11.22 -13.21
C SER A 15 25.00 -10.53 -12.13
N ILE A 16 25.30 -10.76 -10.84
CA ILE A 16 24.59 -10.07 -9.74
C ILE A 16 24.88 -8.57 -9.78
N LYS A 17 26.15 -8.19 -9.96
CA LYS A 17 26.55 -6.78 -10.04
C LYS A 17 25.93 -6.07 -11.25
N GLU A 18 25.89 -6.73 -12.39
CA GLU A 18 25.24 -6.21 -13.60
C GLU A 18 23.74 -6.02 -13.37
N PHE A 19 23.05 -7.01 -12.80
CA PHE A 19 21.62 -6.90 -12.50
C PHE A 19 21.30 -5.68 -11.61
N PHE A 20 21.97 -5.52 -10.47
CA PHE A 20 21.69 -4.39 -9.58
C PHE A 20 22.21 -3.04 -10.12
N GLY A 21 23.24 -3.06 -10.97
CA GLY A 21 23.86 -1.85 -11.48
C GLY A 21 23.20 -1.24 -12.72
N THR A 22 22.66 -2.06 -13.63
CA THR A 22 22.19 -1.59 -14.96
C THR A 22 20.76 -2.00 -15.31
N SER A 23 20.13 -2.89 -14.54
CA SER A 23 18.75 -3.32 -14.84
C SER A 23 17.75 -2.18 -14.68
N GLN A 24 16.80 -2.09 -15.62
CA GLN A 24 15.67 -1.15 -15.53
C GLN A 24 14.74 -1.42 -14.33
N LEU A 25 14.79 -2.64 -13.78
CA LEU A 25 14.04 -3.03 -12.60
C LEU A 25 14.77 -2.69 -11.29
N SER A 26 16.10 -2.49 -11.35
CA SER A 26 16.89 -1.98 -10.23
C SER A 26 16.85 -0.46 -10.22
N GLN A 27 15.82 0.10 -9.59
CA GLN A 27 15.55 1.54 -9.61
C GLN A 27 16.11 2.21 -8.35
N PHE A 28 16.59 3.44 -8.51
CA PHE A 28 16.95 4.27 -7.36
C PHE A 28 15.69 4.60 -6.56
N MET A 29 15.71 4.34 -5.25
CA MET A 29 14.51 4.46 -4.43
C MET A 29 14.00 5.92 -4.40
N ASP A 30 12.75 6.11 -4.80
CA ASP A 30 12.01 7.36 -4.63
C ASP A 30 11.68 7.61 -3.15
N GLN A 31 12.33 8.60 -2.54
CA GLN A 31 12.27 8.96 -1.12
C GLN A 31 12.02 10.47 -0.94
N ASN A 32 11.07 11.02 -1.70
CA ASN A 32 10.57 12.37 -1.41
C ASN A 32 9.93 12.39 -0.01
N ASN A 33 9.05 11.43 0.25
CA ASN A 33 8.37 11.20 1.53
C ASN A 33 8.12 9.69 1.72
N PRO A 34 7.65 9.22 2.89
CA PRO A 34 7.48 7.79 3.11
C PRO A 34 6.48 7.11 2.16
N LEU A 35 5.43 7.84 1.73
CA LEU A 35 4.45 7.33 0.77
C LEU A 35 5.07 7.08 -0.61
N SER A 36 5.99 7.92 -1.07
CA SER A 36 6.72 7.70 -2.33
C SER A 36 7.55 6.42 -2.28
N GLY A 37 8.18 6.15 -1.14
CA GLY A 37 8.96 4.94 -0.91
C GLY A 37 8.08 3.68 -0.87
N LEU A 38 6.96 3.75 -0.15
CA LEU A 38 6.01 2.64 -0.04
C LEU A 38 5.38 2.28 -1.39
N THR A 39 4.90 3.29 -2.13
CA THR A 39 4.29 3.10 -3.46
C THR A 39 5.31 2.58 -4.48
N HIS A 40 6.57 3.03 -4.42
CA HIS A 40 7.62 2.50 -5.29
C HIS A 40 7.90 1.02 -5.05
N LYS A 41 7.92 0.57 -3.79
CA LYS A 41 8.07 -0.86 -3.43
C LYS A 41 6.89 -1.72 -3.93
N ARG A 42 5.70 -1.13 -4.10
CA ARG A 42 4.46 -1.81 -4.55
C ARG A 42 4.15 -1.59 -6.04
N ARG A 43 5.11 -1.06 -6.81
CA ARG A 43 4.93 -0.71 -8.22
C ARG A 43 4.93 -1.96 -9.10
N LEU A 44 3.96 -2.03 -10.01
CA LEU A 44 3.86 -3.04 -11.06
C LEU A 44 4.31 -2.41 -12.37
N ASN A 45 5.31 -3.01 -13.04
CA ASN A 45 5.92 -2.45 -14.24
C ASN A 45 5.86 -3.45 -15.40
N ALA A 46 5.20 -3.06 -16.51
CA ALA A 46 5.15 -3.86 -17.73
C ALA A 46 6.39 -3.67 -18.63
N LEU A 47 7.24 -2.67 -18.33
CA LEU A 47 8.46 -2.37 -19.05
C LEU A 47 9.66 -3.10 -18.44
N GLY A 48 10.64 -3.45 -19.28
CA GLY A 48 11.89 -4.06 -18.85
C GLY A 48 12.31 -5.23 -19.73
N PRO A 49 13.49 -5.83 -19.46
CA PRO A 49 13.90 -7.07 -20.13
C PRO A 49 12.84 -8.16 -19.96
N GLY A 50 12.35 -8.73 -21.06
CA GLY A 50 11.29 -9.73 -21.07
C GLY A 50 9.85 -9.16 -21.04
N GLY A 51 9.69 -7.86 -20.81
CA GLY A 51 8.42 -7.15 -20.88
C GLY A 51 8.17 -6.48 -22.24
N LEU A 52 7.32 -5.44 -22.22
CA LEU A 52 7.00 -4.64 -23.40
C LEU A 52 8.03 -3.52 -23.59
N SER A 53 8.31 -3.17 -24.86
CA SER A 53 8.92 -1.88 -25.15
C SER A 53 7.84 -0.80 -25.22
N ARG A 54 8.17 0.41 -24.77
CA ARG A 54 7.21 1.53 -24.73
C ARG A 54 6.59 1.84 -26.10
N GLU A 55 7.36 1.69 -27.18
CA GLU A 55 6.91 1.93 -28.56
C GLU A 55 5.98 0.85 -29.10
N ARG A 56 6.07 -0.38 -28.57
CA ARG A 56 5.22 -1.52 -28.97
C ARG A 56 3.98 -1.68 -28.10
N ALA A 57 3.89 -0.93 -27.02
CA ALA A 57 2.73 -0.95 -26.13
C ALA A 57 1.59 -0.12 -26.71
N GLY A 58 0.65 -0.82 -27.37
CA GLY A 58 -0.58 -0.24 -27.92
C GLY A 58 -1.55 0.25 -26.84
N PHE A 59 -2.73 0.72 -27.27
CA PHE A 59 -3.76 1.22 -26.36
C PHE A 59 -4.36 0.11 -25.49
N GLU A 60 -4.63 -1.07 -26.06
CA GLU A 60 -5.30 -2.19 -25.37
C GLU A 60 -4.56 -2.68 -24.10
N VAL A 61 -3.23 -2.60 -24.08
CA VAL A 61 -2.42 -3.02 -22.92
C VAL A 61 -2.33 -1.96 -21.82
N ARG A 62 -2.81 -0.74 -22.09
CA ARG A 62 -2.80 0.40 -21.16
C ARG A 62 -4.15 0.58 -20.47
N ASP A 63 -5.21 0.08 -21.07
CA ASP A 63 -6.56 0.20 -20.56
C ASP A 63 -6.76 -0.67 -19.31
N VAL A 64 -7.71 -0.27 -18.47
CA VAL A 64 -8.06 -1.00 -17.26
C VAL A 64 -8.88 -2.24 -17.64
N HIS A 65 -8.34 -3.41 -17.33
CA HIS A 65 -9.05 -4.67 -17.53
C HIS A 65 -9.92 -5.00 -16.29
N PRO A 66 -11.12 -5.59 -16.44
CA PRO A 66 -11.98 -5.95 -15.30
C PRO A 66 -11.31 -6.84 -14.24
N SER A 67 -10.38 -7.72 -14.66
CA SER A 67 -9.63 -8.58 -13.73
C SER A 67 -8.63 -7.82 -12.85
N HIS A 68 -8.36 -6.54 -13.13
CA HIS A 68 -7.51 -5.69 -12.29
C HIS A 68 -8.16 -5.38 -10.94
N TYR A 69 -9.48 -5.52 -10.82
CA TYR A 69 -10.22 -5.27 -9.58
C TYR A 69 -9.59 -6.04 -8.41
N GLY A 70 -9.28 -5.33 -7.33
CA GLY A 70 -8.65 -5.90 -6.14
C GLY A 70 -7.19 -6.33 -6.31
N ARG A 71 -6.59 -6.17 -7.50
CA ARG A 71 -5.23 -6.62 -7.85
C ARG A 71 -4.32 -5.46 -8.22
N MET A 72 -4.73 -4.65 -9.19
CA MET A 72 -4.00 -3.47 -9.65
C MET A 72 -4.92 -2.26 -9.55
N CYS A 73 -4.42 -1.17 -8.96
CA CYS A 73 -5.21 0.05 -8.79
C CYS A 73 -5.54 0.66 -10.17
N PRO A 74 -6.82 0.97 -10.46
CA PRO A 74 -7.21 1.60 -11.72
C PRO A 74 -6.94 3.11 -11.75
N ILE A 75 -6.63 3.73 -10.60
CA ILE A 75 -6.42 5.18 -10.46
C ILE A 75 -4.93 5.54 -10.48
N GLU A 76 -4.10 4.82 -9.75
CA GLU A 76 -2.68 5.20 -9.57
C GLU A 76 -1.82 4.70 -10.73
N THR A 77 -1.67 5.55 -11.74
CA THR A 77 -0.74 5.40 -12.87
C THR A 77 -0.10 6.75 -13.21
N PRO A 78 1.13 6.80 -13.74
CA PRO A 78 1.70 8.05 -14.27
C PRO A 78 0.82 8.67 -15.36
N GLU A 79 0.64 10.00 -15.34
CA GLU A 79 -0.11 10.75 -16.36
C GLU A 79 0.59 10.82 -17.73
N GLY A 80 1.92 10.69 -17.70
CA GLY A 80 2.75 10.85 -18.87
C GLY A 80 2.70 9.65 -19.81
N PRO A 81 3.73 9.45 -20.64
CA PRO A 81 3.71 8.43 -21.68
C PRO A 81 3.78 6.98 -21.16
N ASN A 82 3.95 6.81 -19.86
CA ASN A 82 3.94 5.52 -19.17
C ASN A 82 2.56 5.17 -18.60
N ILE A 83 1.51 5.95 -18.91
CA ILE A 83 0.13 5.65 -18.50
C ILE A 83 -0.26 4.23 -18.89
N GLY A 84 -0.82 3.48 -17.93
CA GLY A 84 -1.24 2.08 -18.07
C GLY A 84 -0.11 1.05 -18.09
N LEU A 85 1.16 1.47 -18.20
CA LEU A 85 2.32 0.56 -18.21
C LEU A 85 2.98 0.43 -16.83
N ILE A 86 2.68 1.38 -15.96
CA ILE A 86 3.13 1.40 -14.57
C ILE A 86 1.89 1.59 -13.71
N GLY A 87 1.57 0.59 -12.91
CA GLY A 87 0.51 0.64 -11.93
C GLY A 87 1.03 0.41 -10.52
N SER A 88 0.13 0.47 -9.55
CA SER A 88 0.40 0.09 -8.17
C SER A 88 -0.46 -1.10 -7.77
N LEU A 89 0.10 -1.99 -6.95
CA LEU A 89 -0.64 -3.08 -6.35
C LEU A 89 -1.79 -2.52 -5.49
N ALA A 90 -2.98 -3.09 -5.64
CA ALA A 90 -4.14 -2.73 -4.83
C ALA A 90 -3.89 -3.00 -3.33
N SER A 91 -4.71 -2.42 -2.46
CA SER A 91 -4.48 -2.42 -1.01
C SER A 91 -4.35 -3.83 -0.42
N TYR A 92 -5.22 -4.76 -0.84
CA TYR A 92 -5.26 -6.14 -0.33
C TYR A 92 -4.67 -7.17 -1.29
N GLY A 93 -4.18 -6.73 -2.46
CA GLY A 93 -3.57 -7.62 -3.45
C GLY A 93 -2.31 -8.29 -2.89
N ARG A 94 -2.18 -9.59 -3.14
CA ARG A 94 -1.02 -10.41 -2.74
C ARG A 94 -0.52 -11.23 -3.93
N ILE A 95 0.79 -11.47 -4.00
CA ILE A 95 1.38 -12.32 -5.03
C ILE A 95 1.50 -13.75 -4.50
N ASN A 96 1.05 -14.73 -5.28
CA ASN A 96 1.14 -16.15 -4.94
C ASN A 96 2.46 -16.77 -5.42
N PRO A 97 2.78 -18.02 -5.02
CA PRO A 97 4.05 -18.67 -5.40
C PRO A 97 4.24 -18.86 -6.91
N PHE A 98 3.16 -18.84 -7.70
CA PHE A 98 3.21 -18.94 -9.16
C PHE A 98 3.38 -17.57 -9.84
N GLY A 99 3.32 -16.47 -9.09
CA GLY A 99 3.48 -15.11 -9.59
C GLY A 99 2.18 -14.41 -9.99
N PHE A 100 1.01 -15.02 -9.74
CA PHE A 100 -0.29 -14.38 -9.96
C PHE A 100 -0.68 -13.50 -8.78
N ILE A 101 -1.45 -12.45 -9.05
CA ILE A 101 -2.00 -11.59 -8.01
C ILE A 101 -3.35 -12.15 -7.57
N GLU A 102 -3.47 -12.44 -6.28
CA GLU A 102 -4.69 -12.86 -5.60
C GLU A 102 -5.29 -11.67 -4.84
N THR A 103 -6.60 -11.71 -4.65
CA THR A 103 -7.33 -10.75 -3.83
C THR A 103 -8.28 -11.50 -2.89
N PRO A 104 -8.45 -11.02 -1.63
CA PRO A 104 -9.26 -11.73 -0.65
C PRO A 104 -10.75 -11.48 -0.84
N TYR A 105 -11.57 -12.51 -0.64
CA TYR A 105 -13.02 -12.43 -0.63
C TYR A 105 -13.58 -13.19 0.57
N ARG A 106 -14.72 -12.71 1.11
CA ARG A 106 -15.49 -13.41 2.14
C ARG A 106 -16.39 -14.43 1.49
N LYS A 107 -16.37 -15.65 1.99
CA LYS A 107 -17.19 -16.73 1.44
C LYS A 107 -18.65 -16.56 1.87
N VAL A 108 -19.57 -16.87 0.96
CA VAL A 108 -21.01 -16.90 1.22
C VAL A 108 -21.48 -18.35 1.13
N VAL A 109 -22.16 -18.82 2.17
CA VAL A 109 -22.70 -20.19 2.24
C VAL A 109 -24.19 -20.11 2.53
N GLU A 110 -25.02 -20.64 1.64
CA GLU A 110 -26.49 -20.63 1.77
C GLU A 110 -27.07 -19.24 2.06
N GLY A 111 -26.57 -18.22 1.34
CA GLY A 111 -26.98 -16.82 1.47
C GLY A 111 -26.46 -16.10 2.72
N GLN A 112 -25.63 -16.75 3.54
CA GLN A 112 -25.00 -16.16 4.72
C GLN A 112 -23.52 -15.85 4.46
N VAL A 113 -23.12 -14.59 4.67
CA VAL A 113 -21.73 -14.14 4.57
C VAL A 113 -20.96 -14.60 5.80
N THR A 114 -19.85 -15.30 5.59
CA THR A 114 -19.00 -15.82 6.67
C THR A 114 -17.76 -14.95 6.89
N ASP A 115 -17.01 -15.25 7.95
CA ASP A 115 -15.70 -14.65 8.22
C ASP A 115 -14.54 -15.46 7.61
N GLU A 116 -14.84 -16.53 6.86
CA GLU A 116 -13.86 -17.28 6.09
C GLU A 116 -13.42 -16.44 4.89
N VAL A 117 -12.11 -16.17 4.79
CA VAL A 117 -11.52 -15.35 3.74
C VAL A 117 -10.65 -16.21 2.84
N ASP A 118 -11.04 -16.30 1.57
CA ASP A 118 -10.30 -17.01 0.53
C ASP A 118 -9.63 -16.03 -0.42
N TYR A 119 -8.39 -16.32 -0.80
CA TYR A 119 -7.63 -15.55 -1.79
C TYR A 119 -7.83 -16.18 -3.16
N LEU A 120 -8.41 -15.43 -4.10
CA LEU A 120 -8.72 -15.92 -5.44
C LEU A 120 -7.85 -15.26 -6.51
N THR A 121 -7.31 -16.05 -7.42
CA THR A 121 -6.69 -15.54 -8.65
C THR A 121 -7.76 -15.07 -9.64
N ALA A 122 -7.35 -14.37 -10.71
CA ALA A 122 -8.28 -13.79 -11.68
C ALA A 122 -9.10 -14.86 -12.43
N ASP A 123 -8.48 -15.99 -12.76
CA ASP A 123 -9.14 -17.12 -13.42
C ASP A 123 -10.11 -17.87 -12.49
N GLU A 124 -9.81 -17.91 -11.20
CA GLU A 124 -10.69 -18.52 -10.21
C GLU A 124 -11.92 -17.66 -9.93
N GLU A 125 -11.71 -16.34 -9.79
CA GLU A 125 -12.74 -15.33 -9.60
C GLU A 125 -13.80 -15.38 -10.72
N ASP A 126 -13.38 -15.56 -11.97
CA ASP A 126 -14.27 -15.65 -13.13
C ASP A 126 -15.28 -16.81 -13.07
N ARG A 127 -15.11 -17.77 -12.16
CA ARG A 127 -16.02 -18.92 -11.96
C ARG A 127 -17.14 -18.62 -10.96
N PHE A 128 -17.05 -17.53 -10.21
CA PHE A 128 -17.92 -17.22 -9.09
C PHE A 128 -18.69 -15.92 -9.30
N VAL A 129 -19.76 -15.76 -8.53
CA VAL A 129 -20.56 -14.54 -8.48
C VAL A 129 -20.22 -13.76 -7.21
N ILE A 130 -19.73 -12.53 -7.37
CA ILE A 130 -19.16 -11.75 -6.26
C ILE A 130 -20.01 -10.51 -5.97
N ALA A 131 -20.49 -10.39 -4.73
CA ALA A 131 -21.19 -9.21 -4.23
C ALA A 131 -20.24 -8.10 -3.77
N GLN A 132 -20.69 -6.85 -3.87
CA GLN A 132 -19.94 -5.69 -3.39
C GLN A 132 -19.92 -5.60 -1.85
N ALA A 133 -18.88 -4.97 -1.31
CA ALA A 133 -18.69 -4.82 0.15
C ALA A 133 -19.78 -3.97 0.83
N ASN A 134 -20.50 -3.13 0.09
CA ASN A 134 -21.56 -2.25 0.59
C ASN A 134 -22.96 -2.89 0.53
N ALA A 135 -23.08 -4.16 0.12
CA ALA A 135 -24.36 -4.86 0.16
C ALA A 135 -24.91 -4.90 1.59
N THR A 136 -26.17 -4.52 1.78
CA THR A 136 -26.79 -4.44 3.10
C THR A 136 -27.04 -5.85 3.67
N LEU A 137 -26.48 -6.13 4.85
CA LEU A 137 -26.66 -7.39 5.57
C LEU A 137 -27.60 -7.20 6.77
N ASN A 138 -28.26 -8.27 7.20
CA ASN A 138 -29.04 -8.33 8.43
C ASN A 138 -28.17 -8.82 9.61
N ASP A 139 -28.76 -8.89 10.81
CA ASP A 139 -28.05 -9.31 12.04
C ASP A 139 -27.50 -10.75 11.96
N ASP A 140 -28.10 -11.60 11.12
CA ASP A 140 -27.66 -12.98 10.86
C ASP A 140 -26.62 -13.08 9.73
N MET A 141 -26.09 -11.95 9.24
CA MET A 141 -25.12 -11.88 8.14
C MET A 141 -25.66 -12.39 6.79
N ARG A 142 -26.97 -12.36 6.58
CA ARG A 142 -27.62 -12.63 5.29
C ARG A 142 -27.95 -11.33 4.57
N PHE A 143 -28.08 -11.38 3.25
CA PHE A 143 -28.48 -10.21 2.46
C PHE A 143 -29.89 -9.75 2.81
N SER A 144 -30.04 -8.47 3.12
CA SER A 144 -31.34 -7.86 3.46
C SER A 144 -32.21 -7.63 2.22
N GLU A 145 -31.60 -7.46 1.06
CA GLU A 145 -32.29 -7.22 -0.21
C GLU A 145 -32.57 -8.51 -0.96
N ALA A 146 -33.69 -8.58 -1.66
CA ALA A 146 -34.07 -9.77 -2.45
C ALA A 146 -33.17 -10.00 -3.67
N ARG A 147 -32.55 -8.93 -4.20
CA ARG A 147 -31.55 -9.01 -5.27
C ARG A 147 -30.36 -8.14 -4.91
N VAL A 148 -29.17 -8.70 -5.04
CA VAL A 148 -27.90 -8.07 -4.68
C VAL A 148 -27.14 -7.73 -5.96
N LEU A 149 -26.51 -6.56 -5.97
CA LEU A 149 -25.62 -6.15 -7.06
C LEU A 149 -24.34 -7.00 -7.02
N VAL A 150 -24.08 -7.69 -8.11
CA VAL A 150 -22.94 -8.60 -8.22
C VAL A 150 -22.14 -8.35 -9.49
N ARG A 151 -20.87 -8.75 -9.43
CA ARG A 151 -19.98 -8.85 -10.56
C ARG A 151 -19.86 -10.31 -10.99
N ARG A 152 -20.03 -10.52 -12.30
CA ARG A 152 -19.90 -11.82 -12.97
C ARG A 152 -18.68 -11.82 -13.89
N ARG A 153 -18.42 -13.00 -14.45
CA ARG A 153 -17.37 -13.25 -15.44
C ARG A 153 -17.31 -12.15 -16.50
N GLY A 154 -16.10 -11.70 -16.82
CA GLY A 154 -15.88 -10.68 -17.86
C GLY A 154 -16.23 -9.24 -17.42
N GLY A 155 -16.54 -9.02 -16.14
CA GLY A 155 -16.86 -7.69 -15.62
C GLY A 155 -18.31 -7.27 -15.83
N GLU A 156 -19.20 -8.20 -16.19
CA GLU A 156 -20.64 -7.94 -16.26
C GLU A 156 -21.21 -7.67 -14.87
N VAL A 157 -22.10 -6.68 -14.79
CA VAL A 157 -22.78 -6.30 -13.56
C VAL A 157 -24.24 -6.70 -13.68
N ASP A 158 -24.73 -7.47 -12.70
CA ASP A 158 -26.12 -7.98 -12.69
C ASP A 158 -26.68 -7.94 -11.27
N TYR A 159 -27.99 -8.13 -11.15
CA TYR A 159 -28.70 -8.29 -9.88
C TYR A 159 -29.13 -9.75 -9.71
N VAL A 160 -28.63 -10.43 -8.68
CA VAL A 160 -28.95 -11.86 -8.44
C VAL A 160 -29.59 -12.06 -7.06
N PRO A 161 -30.39 -13.11 -6.86
CA PRO A 161 -30.81 -13.53 -5.52
C PRO A 161 -29.60 -13.70 -4.59
N GLY A 162 -29.74 -13.34 -3.31
CA GLY A 162 -28.64 -13.47 -2.34
C GLY A 162 -28.13 -14.91 -2.16
N ASP A 163 -28.96 -15.91 -2.45
CA ASP A 163 -28.61 -17.33 -2.39
C ASP A 163 -27.69 -17.77 -3.55
N ASP A 164 -27.66 -17.02 -4.65
CA ASP A 164 -26.82 -17.28 -5.83
C ASP A 164 -25.44 -16.58 -5.74
N VAL A 165 -25.14 -15.92 -4.61
CA VAL A 165 -23.86 -15.25 -4.37
C VAL A 165 -22.88 -16.23 -3.73
N ASP A 166 -21.69 -16.36 -4.32
CA ASP A 166 -20.63 -17.25 -3.80
C ASP A 166 -19.67 -16.53 -2.85
N TYR A 167 -19.36 -15.26 -3.16
CA TYR A 167 -18.38 -14.46 -2.43
C TYR A 167 -18.80 -12.99 -2.30
N MET A 168 -18.19 -12.29 -1.35
CA MET A 168 -18.36 -10.85 -1.11
C MET A 168 -17.01 -10.17 -0.93
N ASP A 169 -16.85 -8.96 -1.45
CA ASP A 169 -15.65 -8.13 -1.21
C ASP A 169 -15.38 -7.94 0.29
N VAL A 170 -14.10 -7.93 0.71
CA VAL A 170 -13.73 -7.72 2.12
C VAL A 170 -13.81 -6.26 2.56
N SER A 171 -13.69 -5.32 1.62
CA SER A 171 -13.63 -3.90 1.92
C SER A 171 -13.99 -3.03 0.70
N PRO A 172 -14.69 -1.89 0.87
CA PRO A 172 -14.98 -0.98 -0.23
C PRO A 172 -13.73 -0.43 -0.93
N ARG A 173 -12.61 -0.31 -0.20
CA ARG A 173 -11.32 0.16 -0.74
C ARG A 173 -10.45 -0.97 -1.34
N GLN A 174 -11.02 -2.15 -1.58
CA GLN A 174 -10.29 -3.31 -2.09
C GLN A 174 -9.63 -3.04 -3.45
N MET A 175 -10.29 -2.27 -4.32
CA MET A 175 -9.81 -1.99 -5.67
C MET A 175 -8.70 -0.94 -5.76
N VAL A 176 -8.53 -0.08 -4.75
CA VAL A 176 -7.63 1.08 -4.82
C VAL A 176 -6.27 0.79 -4.17
N SER A 177 -5.22 1.51 -4.59
CA SER A 177 -3.89 1.43 -3.99
C SER A 177 -3.85 2.16 -2.64
N VAL A 178 -2.73 2.02 -1.94
CA VAL A 178 -2.49 2.69 -0.65
C VAL A 178 -2.58 4.22 -0.79
N ALA A 179 -1.95 4.80 -1.82
CA ALA A 179 -2.00 6.24 -2.05
C ALA A 179 -3.42 6.71 -2.40
N THR A 180 -4.10 6.02 -3.33
CA THR A 180 -5.49 6.38 -3.69
C THR A 180 -6.44 6.25 -2.50
N ALA A 181 -6.24 5.26 -1.63
CA ALA A 181 -7.04 5.06 -0.41
C ALA A 181 -6.84 6.15 0.65
N MET A 182 -5.85 7.04 0.52
CA MET A 182 -5.64 8.20 1.40
C MET A 182 -6.40 9.45 0.96
N ILE A 183 -7.13 9.41 -0.17
CA ILE A 183 -7.94 10.54 -0.64
C ILE A 183 -9.31 10.46 0.05
N PRO A 184 -9.67 11.40 0.94
CA PRO A 184 -11.01 11.45 1.50
C PRO A 184 -12.01 11.85 0.41
N PHE A 185 -13.24 11.33 0.49
CA PHE A 185 -14.31 11.61 -0.49
C PHE A 185 -13.97 11.24 -1.93
N LEU A 186 -13.12 10.23 -2.13
CA LEU A 186 -12.69 9.75 -3.45
C LEU A 186 -13.86 9.44 -4.39
N GLU A 187 -14.96 8.93 -3.86
CA GLU A 187 -16.19 8.61 -4.59
C GLU A 187 -16.89 9.85 -5.19
N HIS A 188 -16.52 11.06 -4.73
CA HIS A 188 -17.02 12.33 -5.23
C HIS A 188 -16.07 12.99 -6.24
N ASP A 189 -14.88 12.42 -6.46
CA ASP A 189 -13.88 12.91 -7.38
C ASP A 189 -13.90 12.16 -8.72
N ASP A 190 -13.71 12.88 -9.83
CA ASP A 190 -13.48 12.25 -11.13
C ASP A 190 -12.13 11.52 -11.15
N ALA A 191 -12.07 10.38 -11.86
CA ALA A 191 -10.90 9.52 -11.91
C ALA A 191 -9.62 10.26 -12.36
N ASN A 192 -9.72 11.23 -13.27
CA ASN A 192 -8.54 11.98 -13.73
C ASN A 192 -7.96 12.86 -12.60
N ARG A 193 -8.82 13.44 -11.76
CA ARG A 193 -8.40 14.29 -10.64
C ARG A 193 -7.91 13.45 -9.46
N ALA A 194 -8.57 12.33 -9.19
CA ALA A 194 -8.09 11.36 -8.22
C ALA A 194 -6.70 10.82 -8.57
N LEU A 195 -6.45 10.52 -9.85
CA LEU A 195 -5.15 10.10 -10.36
C LEU A 195 -4.07 11.17 -10.12
N MET A 196 -4.36 12.43 -10.47
CA MET A 196 -3.46 13.55 -10.19
C MET A 196 -3.18 13.68 -8.69
N GLY A 197 -4.22 13.60 -7.85
CA GLY A 197 -4.10 13.68 -6.39
C GLY A 197 -3.20 12.58 -5.82
N ALA A 198 -3.42 11.32 -6.21
CA ALA A 198 -2.61 10.19 -5.79
C ALA A 198 -1.13 10.35 -6.20
N ASN A 199 -0.89 10.86 -7.41
CA ASN A 199 0.46 11.13 -7.91
C ASN A 199 1.14 12.30 -7.19
N MET A 200 0.41 13.38 -6.90
CA MET A 200 0.93 14.58 -6.24
C MET A 200 1.25 14.32 -4.76
N MET A 201 0.52 13.45 -4.06
CA MET A 201 0.86 13.07 -2.69
C MET A 201 2.26 12.47 -2.55
N ARG A 202 2.73 11.70 -3.55
CA ARG A 202 4.11 11.16 -3.59
C ARG A 202 5.19 12.22 -3.80
N GLN A 203 4.80 13.44 -4.18
CA GLN A 203 5.70 14.57 -4.41
C GLN A 203 5.73 15.55 -3.24
N ALA A 204 4.89 15.35 -2.22
CA ALA A 204 4.88 16.18 -1.03
C ALA A 204 6.26 16.16 -0.34
N VAL A 205 6.70 17.34 0.11
CA VAL A 205 8.01 17.50 0.76
C VAL A 205 7.83 17.48 2.28
N PRO A 206 8.63 16.70 3.03
CA PRO A 206 8.58 16.70 4.49
C PRO A 206 8.82 18.10 5.07
N LEU A 207 7.85 18.57 5.87
CA LEU A 207 7.92 19.86 6.56
C LEU A 207 8.77 19.77 7.83
N ILE A 208 9.26 20.92 8.32
CA ILE A 208 9.98 21.00 9.61
C ILE A 208 9.09 20.50 10.76
N LYS A 209 7.81 20.87 10.72
CA LYS A 209 6.76 20.40 11.64
C LYS A 209 5.63 19.82 10.81
N SER A 210 5.54 18.49 10.79
CA SER A 210 4.40 17.75 10.27
C SER A 210 3.14 18.04 11.09
N GLU A 211 1.99 17.86 10.46
CA GLU A 211 0.68 18.00 11.08
C GLU A 211 -0.28 17.03 10.38
N SER A 212 -0.91 16.16 11.16
CA SER A 212 -1.89 15.21 10.66
C SER A 212 -3.10 15.95 10.08
N PRO A 213 -3.68 15.43 8.98
CA PRO A 213 -4.88 16.02 8.43
C PRO A 213 -6.04 15.90 9.41
N LEU A 214 -6.86 16.94 9.55
CA LEU A 214 -8.08 16.89 10.37
C LEU A 214 -9.13 15.93 9.77
N VAL A 215 -9.10 15.73 8.45
CA VAL A 215 -9.96 14.82 7.71
C VAL A 215 -9.07 13.80 7.01
N GLY A 216 -9.12 12.55 7.47
CA GLY A 216 -8.37 11.42 6.91
C GLY A 216 -9.27 10.23 6.58
N THR A 217 -8.68 9.15 6.07
CA THR A 217 -9.39 7.93 5.65
C THR A 217 -9.15 6.73 6.57
N GLY A 218 -8.26 6.88 7.56
CA GLY A 218 -7.78 5.80 8.42
C GLY A 218 -6.71 4.92 7.76
N MET A 219 -6.23 5.28 6.56
CA MET A 219 -5.12 4.62 5.89
C MET A 219 -3.76 5.18 6.32
N GLU A 220 -3.75 6.36 6.93
CA GLU A 220 -2.57 7.15 7.27
C GLU A 220 -1.64 6.41 8.25
N TYR A 221 -2.19 5.86 9.33
CA TYR A 221 -1.43 5.11 10.34
C TYR A 221 -0.74 3.88 9.75
N ARG A 222 -1.49 3.04 9.04
CA ARG A 222 -0.95 1.82 8.42
C ARG A 222 0.08 2.16 7.35
N SER A 223 -0.17 3.19 6.54
CA SER A 223 0.77 3.64 5.51
C SER A 223 2.10 4.10 6.10
N ALA A 224 2.06 4.87 7.19
CA ALA A 224 3.27 5.31 7.88
C ALA A 224 4.03 4.16 8.53
N ALA A 225 3.32 3.30 9.25
CA ALA A 225 3.90 2.14 9.93
C ALA A 225 4.52 1.12 8.95
N ASP A 226 3.90 0.92 7.78
CA ASP A 226 4.34 -0.05 6.77
C ASP A 226 5.35 0.55 5.77
N ALA A 227 5.45 1.88 5.66
CA ALA A 227 6.50 2.55 4.86
C ALA A 227 7.91 2.27 5.42
N GLY A 228 8.03 2.21 6.75
CA GLY A 228 9.24 1.84 7.47
C GLY A 228 10.15 3.01 7.89
N ASP A 229 9.71 4.26 7.70
CA ASP A 229 10.49 5.45 8.10
C ASP A 229 10.21 5.90 9.55
N VAL A 230 9.18 5.32 10.19
CA VAL A 230 8.90 5.47 11.63
C VAL A 230 9.62 4.39 12.43
N VAL A 231 9.90 4.66 13.71
CA VAL A 231 10.50 3.67 14.62
C VAL A 231 9.38 2.98 15.39
N LYS A 232 9.36 1.64 15.35
CA LYS A 232 8.36 0.82 16.05
C LYS A 232 9.00 -0.01 17.16
N ALA A 233 8.25 -0.26 18.22
CA ALA A 233 8.63 -1.19 19.26
C ALA A 233 8.66 -2.61 18.71
N GLU A 234 9.78 -3.31 18.90
CA GLU A 234 9.92 -4.72 18.50
C GLU A 234 9.25 -5.67 19.49
N LYS A 235 9.09 -5.24 20.74
CA LYS A 235 8.49 -6.02 21.83
C LYS A 235 7.69 -5.12 22.75
N ALA A 236 6.76 -5.71 23.49
CA ALA A 236 6.07 -5.04 24.57
C ALA A 236 7.02 -4.81 25.77
N GLY A 237 6.89 -3.66 26.41
CA GLY A 237 7.77 -3.25 27.50
C GLY A 237 7.46 -1.86 28.02
N VAL A 238 8.41 -1.30 28.77
CA VAL A 238 8.34 0.06 29.32
C VAL A 238 9.51 0.88 28.79
N VAL A 239 9.24 2.13 28.42
CA VAL A 239 10.27 3.08 27.99
C VAL A 239 11.11 3.46 29.21
N GLN A 240 12.40 3.13 29.17
CA GLN A 240 13.34 3.37 30.26
C GLN A 240 14.05 4.71 30.13
N GLU A 241 14.44 5.08 28.92
CA GLU A 241 15.18 6.32 28.69
C GLU A 241 14.82 6.88 27.31
N VAL A 242 14.62 8.20 27.26
CA VAL A 242 14.30 8.92 26.03
C VAL A 242 15.29 10.05 25.82
N SER A 243 15.87 10.11 24.62
CA SER A 243 16.69 11.21 24.14
C SER A 243 16.25 11.61 22.72
N ALA A 244 16.71 12.77 22.26
CA ALA A 244 16.52 13.18 20.87
C ALA A 244 17.25 12.27 19.86
N ASP A 245 18.22 11.48 20.32
CA ASP A 245 19.07 10.60 19.49
C ASP A 245 18.72 9.11 19.59
N TYR A 246 18.08 8.68 20.69
CA TYR A 246 17.73 7.28 20.92
C TYR A 246 16.59 7.10 21.92
N ILE A 247 15.98 5.92 21.88
CA ILE A 247 14.98 5.45 22.84
C ILE A 247 15.43 4.09 23.37
N THR A 248 15.48 3.90 24.68
CA THR A 248 15.76 2.61 25.30
C THR A 248 14.52 2.07 25.99
N THR A 249 14.20 0.82 25.70
CA THR A 249 13.05 0.09 26.24
C THR A 249 13.53 -1.08 27.08
N THR A 250 12.89 -1.29 28.23
CA THR A 250 12.98 -2.52 29.01
C THR A 250 11.79 -3.39 28.66
N ASN A 251 12.05 -4.50 27.97
CA ASN A 251 11.01 -5.42 27.54
C ASN A 251 10.49 -6.25 28.70
N ASP A 252 9.27 -6.78 28.56
CA ASP A 252 8.64 -7.64 29.57
C ASP A 252 9.43 -8.95 29.82
N ASP A 253 10.30 -9.37 28.89
CA ASP A 253 11.21 -10.51 29.03
C ASP A 253 12.55 -10.18 29.73
N GLY A 254 12.72 -8.94 30.20
CA GLY A 254 13.92 -8.47 30.88
C GLY A 254 15.07 -8.08 29.95
N THR A 255 14.88 -8.15 28.63
CA THR A 255 15.87 -7.65 27.66
C THR A 255 15.76 -6.14 27.47
N TYR A 256 16.85 -5.51 27.06
CA TYR A 256 16.91 -4.08 26.75
C TYR A 256 17.14 -3.88 25.25
N ILE A 257 16.36 -3.02 24.62
CA ILE A 257 16.53 -2.64 23.21
C ILE A 257 16.66 -1.13 23.12
N THR A 258 17.71 -0.67 22.42
CA THR A 258 17.96 0.74 22.13
C THR A 258 17.74 1.02 20.65
N TYR A 259 16.77 1.87 20.36
CA TYR A 259 16.44 2.36 19.03
C TYR A 259 17.18 3.66 18.76
N ARG A 260 18.08 3.69 17.76
CA ARG A 260 18.78 4.90 17.35
C ARG A 260 17.96 5.67 16.31
N LEU A 261 17.86 6.97 16.49
CA LEU A 261 17.06 7.83 15.61
C LEU A 261 17.92 8.45 14.52
N ALA A 262 17.38 8.51 13.31
CA ALA A 262 17.97 9.24 12.20
C ALA A 262 17.74 10.74 12.40
N LYS A 263 18.82 11.52 12.51
CA LYS A 263 18.76 12.98 12.68
C LYS A 263 19.34 13.69 11.47
N PHE A 264 18.56 14.56 10.84
CA PHE A 264 18.95 15.40 9.71
C PHE A 264 19.70 14.66 8.59
N SER A 265 19.29 13.43 8.30
CA SER A 265 19.88 12.62 7.24
C SER A 265 19.34 13.06 5.89
N ARG A 266 20.19 13.03 4.86
CA ARG A 266 19.80 13.41 3.49
C ARG A 266 19.15 12.22 2.78
N SER A 267 17.95 12.39 2.24
CA SER A 267 17.31 11.39 1.38
C SER A 267 17.91 11.37 -0.03
N ASN A 268 17.52 10.37 -0.82
CA ASN A 268 17.87 10.26 -2.23
C ASN A 268 17.52 11.51 -3.07
N GLN A 269 16.41 12.17 -2.78
CA GLN A 269 15.94 13.37 -3.48
C GLN A 269 16.35 14.67 -2.76
N GLY A 270 17.18 14.57 -1.71
CA GLY A 270 17.69 15.73 -0.98
C GLY A 270 16.72 16.31 0.06
N THR A 271 15.62 15.61 0.36
CA THR A 271 14.74 15.94 1.49
C THR A 271 15.40 15.53 2.81
N SER A 272 14.89 16.04 3.93
CA SER A 272 15.42 15.74 5.26
C SER A 272 14.68 14.57 5.90
N VAL A 273 15.42 13.52 6.24
CA VAL A 273 14.96 12.42 7.10
C VAL A 273 15.34 12.77 8.53
N ASN A 274 14.33 13.06 9.35
CA ASN A 274 14.52 13.43 10.74
C ASN A 274 13.45 12.76 11.60
N GLN A 275 13.89 11.84 12.46
CA GLN A 275 13.03 11.13 13.40
C GLN A 275 12.91 11.89 14.72
N LYS A 276 11.71 11.88 15.31
CA LYS A 276 11.37 12.57 16.56
C LYS A 276 10.63 11.62 17.48
N VAL A 277 11.07 11.54 18.73
CA VAL A 277 10.41 10.71 19.73
C VAL A 277 9.01 11.24 20.03
N ILE A 278 8.06 10.31 20.19
CA ILE A 278 6.68 10.62 20.60
C ILE A 278 6.30 10.04 21.96
N VAL A 279 7.08 9.10 22.49
CA VAL A 279 6.88 8.48 23.80
C VAL A 279 7.66 9.21 24.91
N ALA A 280 7.19 9.08 26.15
CA ALA A 280 7.86 9.58 27.34
C ALA A 280 8.49 8.44 28.17
N GLU A 281 9.43 8.80 29.03
CA GLU A 281 9.99 7.87 30.02
C GLU A 281 8.89 7.35 30.95
N GLY A 282 8.86 6.03 31.17
CA GLY A 282 7.83 5.36 31.96
C GLY A 282 6.59 4.91 31.17
N ASP A 283 6.46 5.28 29.89
CA ASP A 283 5.35 4.83 29.06
C ASP A 283 5.42 3.32 28.80
N ARG A 284 4.27 2.64 28.91
CA ARG A 284 4.16 1.25 28.51
C ARG A 284 3.81 1.16 27.03
N VAL A 285 4.56 0.33 26.30
CA VAL A 285 4.42 0.14 24.85
C VAL A 285 4.11 -1.30 24.51
N ILE A 286 3.38 -1.50 23.42
CA ILE A 286 3.08 -2.83 22.86
C ILE A 286 3.93 -3.10 21.60
N GLU A 287 4.07 -4.36 21.23
CA GLU A 287 4.73 -4.77 20.00
C GLU A 287 4.08 -4.08 18.78
N GLY A 288 4.91 -3.48 17.92
CA GLY A 288 4.48 -2.78 16.72
C GLY A 288 4.01 -1.34 16.94
N GLN A 289 3.92 -0.85 18.17
CA GLN A 289 3.56 0.55 18.46
C GLN A 289 4.64 1.50 17.98
N VAL A 290 4.25 2.66 17.43
CA VAL A 290 5.19 3.70 17.00
C VAL A 290 5.81 4.39 18.23
N LEU A 291 7.14 4.44 18.26
CA LEU A 291 7.95 5.06 19.32
C LEU A 291 8.49 6.44 18.90
N ALA A 292 8.79 6.60 17.60
CA ALA A 292 9.24 7.85 17.02
C ALA A 292 8.65 8.05 15.62
N ASP A 293 8.18 9.27 15.38
CA ASP A 293 7.80 9.74 14.07
C ASP A 293 9.02 9.90 13.16
N GLY A 294 8.81 9.71 11.86
CA GLY A 294 9.76 9.98 10.80
C GLY A 294 9.47 11.29 10.03
N PRO A 295 10.02 11.44 8.82
CA PRO A 295 9.67 12.55 7.94
C PRO A 295 8.20 12.43 7.49
N ALA A 296 7.48 13.55 7.46
CA ALA A 296 6.09 13.60 7.03
C ALA A 296 5.15 12.66 7.83
N THR A 297 5.37 12.55 9.14
CA THR A 297 4.48 11.83 10.07
C THR A 297 4.22 12.63 11.34
N GLU A 298 3.03 12.46 11.93
CA GLU A 298 2.68 12.95 13.26
C GLU A 298 1.89 11.87 14.02
N ASN A 299 2.34 11.51 15.22
CA ASN A 299 1.76 10.48 16.08
C ASN A 299 1.55 9.12 15.38
N GLY A 300 2.49 8.74 14.51
CA GLY A 300 2.45 7.50 13.74
C GLY A 300 1.57 7.54 12.50
N GLU A 301 0.96 8.68 12.16
CA GLU A 301 0.14 8.85 10.95
C GLU A 301 0.89 9.60 9.85
N MET A 302 0.56 9.32 8.58
CA MET A 302 1.03 10.11 7.44
C MET A 302 0.54 11.56 7.53
N ALA A 303 1.49 12.50 7.51
CA ALA A 303 1.28 13.93 7.63
C ALA A 303 2.02 14.67 6.50
N LEU A 304 1.44 14.63 5.30
CA LEU A 304 2.04 15.14 4.06
C LEU A 304 1.92 16.66 3.87
N GLY A 305 1.20 17.37 4.74
CA GLY A 305 0.86 18.78 4.54
C GLY A 305 0.47 19.52 5.82
N LYS A 306 -0.45 20.50 5.67
CA LYS A 306 -0.95 21.37 6.74
C LYS A 306 -2.45 21.61 6.57
N ASN A 307 -3.15 21.80 7.68
CA ASN A 307 -4.54 22.25 7.67
C ASN A 307 -4.55 23.78 7.50
N LEU A 308 -5.23 24.27 6.45
CA LEU A 308 -5.32 25.69 6.12
C LEU A 308 -6.78 26.15 6.14
N LEU A 309 -7.02 27.36 6.65
CA LEU A 309 -8.31 28.02 6.50
C LEU A 309 -8.44 28.52 5.05
N VAL A 310 -9.37 27.94 4.30
CA VAL A 310 -9.60 28.26 2.89
C VAL A 310 -10.94 28.99 2.70
N ALA A 311 -10.96 29.96 1.79
CA ALA A 311 -12.17 30.64 1.33
C ALA A 311 -12.28 30.52 -0.20
N PHE A 312 -13.43 30.07 -0.68
CA PHE A 312 -13.68 29.91 -2.13
C PHE A 312 -14.37 31.17 -2.69
N MET A 313 -13.57 32.15 -3.10
CA MET A 313 -14.05 33.36 -3.78
C MET A 313 -13.00 33.89 -4.77
N PRO A 314 -13.41 34.48 -5.91
CA PRO A 314 -12.50 35.30 -6.69
C PRO A 314 -12.13 36.54 -5.86
N TRP A 315 -10.83 36.85 -5.75
CA TRP A 315 -10.30 38.03 -5.08
C TRP A 315 -9.43 38.84 -6.03
#